data_AF-A0A9D4EEW9-F1
#
_entry.id   AF-A0A9D4EEW9-F1
#
_cell.length_a   1.000
_cell.length_b   1.000
_cell.length_c   1.000
_cell.angle_alpha   90.00
_cell.angle_beta   90.00
_cell.angle_gamma   90.00
#
_symmetry.space_group_name_H-M   'P 1'
#
loop_
_entity.id
_entity.type
_entity.pdbx_description
1 polymer ?
#
loop_
_entity_poly.entity_id
_entity_poly.type
_entity_poly.pdbx_seq_one_letter_code
_entity_poly.pdbx_strand_id
1 'polypeptide(L)'
;MTVQNAVYIPCQEGTYSSIYTQARYCQPCSVTCPNSNYESVDNQWELKTSNCTRTSNIVCEYKAGFWREIGDSGICRQGKEYGQGHGVTTQGKL
;
A
#
# COMPACT_ATOMS: atom_id res chain seq x y z
N MET A 1 -16.30 -34.67 -19.58
CA MET A 1 -16.09 -33.28 -19.09
C MET A 1 -15.03 -32.66 -19.95
N THR A 2 -15.40 -31.74 -20.83
CA THR A 2 -14.45 -30.99 -21.67
C THR A 2 -13.77 -29.96 -20.78
N VAL A 3 -12.48 -30.16 -20.51
CA VAL A 3 -11.62 -29.12 -19.95
C VAL A 3 -11.52 -28.04 -21.02
N GLN A 4 -12.37 -27.03 -20.93
CA GLN A 4 -12.26 -25.86 -21.78
C GLN A 4 -10.96 -25.19 -21.37
N ASN A 5 -9.92 -25.31 -22.21
CA ASN A 5 -8.63 -24.67 -21.97
C ASN A 5 -8.89 -23.17 -21.85
N ALA A 6 -8.90 -22.65 -20.62
CA ALA A 6 -9.05 -21.23 -20.39
C ALA A 6 -7.80 -20.54 -20.96
N VAL A 7 -8.02 -19.67 -21.95
CA VAL A 7 -6.94 -18.85 -22.50
C VAL A 7 -6.71 -17.71 -21.52
N TYR A 8 -5.56 -17.74 -20.84
CA TYR A 8 -5.17 -16.69 -19.91
C TYR A 8 -4.40 -15.61 -20.66
N ILE A 9 -4.91 -14.39 -20.62
CA ILE A 9 -4.25 -13.22 -21.19
C ILE A 9 -3.53 -12.50 -20.04
N PRO A 10 -2.23 -12.20 -20.17
CA PRO A 10 -1.50 -11.42 -19.17
C PRO A 10 -2.12 -10.03 -18.98
N CYS A 11 -2.06 -9.51 -17.75
CA CYS A 11 -2.47 -8.13 -17.48
C CYS A 11 -1.70 -7.13 -18.35
N GLN A 12 -2.40 -6.12 -18.84
CA GLN A 12 -1.80 -5.02 -19.59
C GLN A 12 -1.00 -4.12 -18.66
N GLU A 13 -0.11 -3.31 -19.22
CA GLU A 13 0.59 -2.28 -18.44
C GLU A 13 -0.40 -1.37 -17.73
N GLY A 14 -0.11 -1.02 -16.48
CA GLY A 14 -1.03 -0.27 -15.63
C GLY A 14 -2.18 -1.08 -15.04
N THR A 15 -2.18 -2.41 -15.18
CA THR A 15 -3.14 -3.30 -14.51
C THR A 15 -2.47 -4.51 -13.83
N TYR A 16 -3.12 -5.08 -12.82
CA TYR A 16 -2.59 -6.20 -12.04
C TYR A 16 -3.67 -7.19 -11.59
N SER A 17 -3.24 -8.41 -11.23
CA SER A 17 -4.06 -9.37 -10.49
C SER A 17 -3.20 -10.08 -9.45
N SER A 18 -3.52 -9.90 -8.17
CA SER A 18 -2.74 -10.46 -7.04
C SER A 18 -3.15 -11.87 -6.64
N ILE A 19 -4.27 -12.37 -7.18
CA ILE A 19 -4.81 -13.69 -6.86
C ILE A 19 -5.11 -14.47 -8.14
N TYR A 20 -5.09 -15.80 -8.03
CA TYR A 20 -5.62 -16.66 -9.08
C TYR A 20 -7.12 -16.41 -9.21
N THR A 21 -7.54 -15.97 -10.39
CA THR A 21 -8.92 -15.54 -10.62
C THR A 21 -9.38 -15.89 -12.02
N GLN A 22 -10.69 -16.05 -12.17
CA GLN A 22 -11.38 -16.13 -13.46
C GLN A 22 -11.97 -14.77 -13.86
N ALA A 23 -11.56 -13.69 -13.20
CA ALA A 23 -11.96 -12.34 -13.55
C ALA A 23 -11.63 -12.06 -15.02
N ARG A 24 -12.59 -11.46 -15.72
CA ARG A 24 -12.44 -11.09 -17.14
C ARG A 24 -11.46 -9.93 -17.37
N TYR A 25 -11.10 -9.22 -16.29
CA TYR A 25 -10.29 -8.01 -16.34
C TYR A 25 -9.35 -7.96 -15.13
N CYS A 26 -8.15 -7.41 -15.35
CA CYS A 26 -7.21 -7.08 -14.29
C CYS A 26 -7.65 -5.79 -13.58
N GLN A 27 -7.25 -5.64 -12.31
CA GLN A 27 -7.50 -4.44 -11.53
C GLN A 27 -6.61 -3.29 -12.03
N PRO A 28 -7.09 -2.04 -12.07
CA PRO A 28 -6.24 -0.90 -12.41
C PRO A 28 -5.20 -0.66 -11.31
N CYS A 29 -3.97 -0.35 -11.71
CA CYS A 29 -2.94 0.10 -10.77
C CYS A 29 -3.32 1.47 -10.20
N SER A 30 -3.01 1.69 -8.92
CA SER A 30 -3.03 3.02 -8.35
C SER A 30 -1.86 3.85 -8.89
N VAL A 31 -2.11 5.11 -9.23
CA VAL A 31 -1.08 6.04 -9.74
C VAL A 31 -0.29 6.66 -8.59
N THR A 32 -0.97 6.91 -7.48
CA THR A 32 -0.44 7.56 -6.28
C THR A 32 -0.82 6.77 -5.04
N CYS A 33 -0.06 6.97 -3.96
CA CYS A 33 -0.46 6.50 -2.64
C CYS A 33 -1.72 7.24 -2.20
N PRO A 34 -2.73 6.52 -1.69
CA PRO A 34 -3.98 7.13 -1.23
C PRO A 34 -3.68 8.01 -0.01
N ASN A 35 -3.64 9.33 -0.20
CA ASN A 35 -3.45 10.25 0.92
C ASN A 35 -4.63 10.07 1.88
N SER A 36 -4.37 9.49 3.05
CA SER A 36 -5.41 9.13 4.01
C SER A 36 -6.07 10.35 4.65
N ASN A 37 -5.51 11.55 4.44
CA ASN A 37 -6.04 12.82 4.90
C ASN A 37 -6.21 13.77 3.72
N TYR A 38 -7.40 14.36 3.59
CA TYR A 38 -7.84 15.26 2.52
C TYR A 38 -7.11 16.62 2.49
N GLU A 39 -5.96 16.75 3.16
CA GLU A 39 -5.25 18.01 3.35
C GLU A 39 -3.90 18.00 2.63
N SER A 40 -3.87 18.82 1.57
CA SER A 40 -2.73 19.34 0.80
C SER A 40 -1.70 18.35 0.22
N VAL A 41 -1.43 18.57 -1.07
CA VAL A 41 -0.49 17.81 -1.91
C VAL A 41 0.96 17.84 -1.37
N ASP A 42 1.29 18.78 -0.48
CA ASP A 42 2.60 18.92 0.18
C ASP A 42 2.79 18.04 1.42
N ASN A 43 1.72 17.46 1.97
CA ASN A 43 1.75 16.59 3.14
C ASN A 43 1.60 15.11 2.73
N GLN A 44 2.34 14.67 1.72
CA GLN A 44 2.42 13.25 1.39
C GLN A 44 3.14 12.51 2.53
N TRP A 45 2.37 11.89 3.43
CA TRP A 45 2.89 11.09 4.53
C TRP A 45 3.24 9.66 4.12
N GLU A 46 2.81 9.23 2.94
CA GLU A 46 3.12 7.93 2.37
C GLU A 46 4.07 8.08 1.20
N LEU A 47 5.06 7.19 1.14
CA LEU A 47 6.02 7.05 0.06
C LEU A 47 5.71 5.77 -0.71
N LYS A 48 5.73 5.88 -2.03
CA LYS A 48 5.68 4.72 -2.91
C LYS A 48 7.00 3.96 -2.79
N THR A 49 6.97 2.78 -2.18
CA THR A 49 8.16 1.92 -2.02
C THR A 49 8.28 0.89 -3.12
N SER A 50 7.17 0.55 -3.79
CA SER A 50 7.18 -0.37 -4.93
C SER A 50 6.28 0.09 -6.06
N ASN A 51 6.71 -0.23 -7.29
CA ASN A 51 5.95 0.01 -8.51
C ASN A 51 4.88 -1.06 -8.73
N CYS A 52 3.84 -0.69 -9.47
CA CYS A 52 2.85 -1.67 -9.90
C CYS A 52 3.47 -2.65 -10.88
N THR A 53 3.11 -3.92 -10.73
CA THR A 53 3.48 -5.00 -11.64
C THR A 53 2.22 -5.73 -12.09
N ARG A 54 2.33 -6.70 -13.00
CA ARG A 54 1.17 -7.50 -13.41
C ARG A 54 0.56 -8.34 -12.27
N THR A 55 1.28 -8.52 -11.17
CA THR A 55 0.85 -9.35 -10.04
C THR A 55 0.66 -8.57 -8.74
N SER A 56 0.97 -7.27 -8.72
CA SER A 56 0.86 -6.45 -7.51
C SER A 56 0.54 -5.01 -7.84
N ASN A 57 -0.30 -4.37 -7.03
CA ASN A 57 -0.43 -2.91 -7.07
C ASN A 57 0.87 -2.23 -6.58
N ILE A 58 0.91 -0.91 -6.61
CA ILE A 58 1.91 -0.13 -5.88
C ILE A 58 1.88 -0.47 -4.39
N VAL A 59 3.04 -0.38 -3.73
CA VAL A 59 3.14 -0.45 -2.28
C VAL A 59 3.48 0.92 -1.75
N CYS A 60 2.78 1.32 -0.69
CA CYS A 60 2.92 2.60 -0.03
C CYS A 60 3.25 2.36 1.44
N GLU A 61 4.27 3.06 1.94
CA GLU A 61 4.69 3.01 3.33
C GLU A 61 4.72 4.42 3.90
N TYR A 62 4.45 4.56 5.19
CA TYR A 62 4.56 5.86 5.85
C TYR A 62 6.01 6.34 5.88
N LYS A 63 6.21 7.64 5.70
CA LYS A 63 7.50 8.31 5.93
C LYS A 63 8.01 7.99 7.34
N ALA A 64 9.33 7.96 7.48
CA ALA A 64 9.94 7.80 8.79
C ALA A 64 9.40 8.85 9.77
N GLY A 65 8.99 8.39 10.96
CA GLY A 65 8.33 9.24 11.94
C GLY A 65 6.82 9.37 11.77
N PHE A 66 6.18 8.62 10.85
CA PHE A 66 4.72 8.54 10.72
C PHE A 66 4.23 7.11 10.88
N TRP A 67 3.04 6.94 11.45
CA TRP A 67 2.41 5.63 11.61
C TRP A 67 0.88 5.71 11.49
N ARG A 68 0.25 4.57 11.20
CA ARG A 68 -1.21 4.44 11.10
C ARG A 68 -1.79 3.90 12.39
N GLU A 69 -2.75 4.61 12.93
CA GLU A 69 -3.53 4.13 14.07
C GLU A 69 -4.53 3.05 13.61
N ILE A 70 -4.46 1.87 14.23
CA ILE A 70 -5.37 0.74 13.94
C ILE A 70 -6.65 0.96 14.75
N GLY A 71 -7.76 1.26 14.09
CA GLY A 71 -9.07 1.39 14.73
C GLY A 71 -9.95 2.50 14.16
N ASP A 72 -9.36 3.65 13.82
CA ASP A 72 -10.08 4.82 13.32
C ASP A 72 -9.61 5.20 11.92
N SER A 73 -10.40 4.81 10.91
CA SER A 73 -10.40 5.36 9.54
C SER A 73 -9.06 5.44 8.78
N GLY A 74 -7.96 4.91 9.33
CA GLY A 74 -6.62 5.08 8.79
C GLY A 74 -6.00 6.47 9.00
N ILE A 75 -6.31 7.14 10.11
CA ILE A 75 -5.68 8.43 10.43
C ILE A 75 -4.17 8.25 10.61
N CYS A 76 -3.40 9.07 9.89
CA CYS A 76 -1.94 9.14 10.00
C CYS A 76 -1.52 10.01 11.20
N ARG A 77 -0.58 9.54 12.01
CA ARG A 77 -0.03 10.26 13.18
C ARG A 77 1.48 10.46 13.03
N GLN A 78 1.94 11.67 13.33
CA GLN A 78 3.36 11.93 13.51
C GLN A 78 3.82 11.34 14.85
N GLY A 79 4.89 10.55 14.81
CA GLY A 79 5.60 10.07 15.98
C GLY A 79 6.14 11.26 16.77
N LYS A 80 5.92 11.25 18.08
CA LYS A 80 6.49 12.27 18.97
C LYS A 80 7.99 12.07 19.08
N GLU A 81 8.75 13.15 18.99
CA GLU A 81 10.13 13.18 19.47
C GLU A 81 10.09 12.93 20.98
N TYR A 82 10.83 11.93 21.46
CA TYR A 82 10.94 11.68 22.89
C TYR A 82 12.00 12.61 23.48
N GLY A 83 11.69 13.25 24.59
CA GLY A 83 12.61 14.18 25.27
C GLY A 83 13.93 13.52 25.65
N GLN A 84 14.97 14.34 25.88
CA GLN A 84 16.32 13.90 26.22
C GLN A 84 16.31 12.80 27.30
N GLY A 85 17.00 11.68 27.04
CA GLY A 85 17.07 10.52 27.95
C GLY A 85 16.07 9.39 27.67
N HIS A 86 15.24 9.49 26.63
CA HIS A 86 14.30 8.45 26.24
C HIS A 86 14.64 7.88 24.85
N GLY A 87 14.44 6.56 24.67
CA GLY A 87 14.63 5.86 23.40
C GLY A 87 13.34 5.24 22.87
N VAL A 88 13.30 4.96 21.57
CA VAL A 88 12.17 4.28 20.94
C VAL A 88 12.25 2.78 21.25
N THR A 89 11.21 2.21 21.86
CA THR A 89 11.05 0.76 21.94
C THR A 89 10.08 0.33 20.84
N THR A 90 10.55 -0.50 19.91
CA THR A 90 9.63 -1.27 19.08
C THR A 90 9.04 -2.33 19.99
N GLN A 91 7.71 -2.35 20.17
CA GLN A 91 7.05 -3.48 20.84
C GLN A 91 7.47 -4.75 20.11
N GLY A 92 8.33 -5.57 20.73
CA GLY A 92 8.75 -6.83 20.15
C GLY A 92 10.11 -7.41 20.53
N LYS A 93 11.04 -6.69 21.16
CA LYS A 93 12.28 -7.32 21.68
C LYS A 93 12.79 -6.65 22.97
N LEU A 94 12.71 -7.40 24.06
CA LEU A 94 13.63 -7.34 25.19
C LEU A 94 14.85 -8.20 24.86
#